data_AF-A0A066U3R3-F1
#
_entry.id   AF-A0A066U3R3-F1
#
_cell.length_a   1.000
_cell.length_b   1.000
_cell.length_c   1.000
_cell.angle_alpha   90.00
_cell.angle_beta   90.00
_cell.angle_gamma   90.00
#
_symmetry.space_group_name_H-M   'P 1'
#
loop_
_entity.id
_entity.type
_entity.pdbx_description
1 polymer ?
#
loop_
_entity_poly.entity_id
_entity_poly.type
_entity_poly.pdbx_seq_one_letter_code
_entity_poly.pdbx_strand_id
1 'polypeptide(L)'
;MGVVAPAQADPYQLPTIDDPAPEEPGTGGGSGGGTTAAYVLQGVIQTEGTESDGTARRMKLRGYSRFATPGNDRRDADYINVQCTATAQTGAVTGEYDSENGGALVDVHFGSPWIPNGAFLRSVHVACTHYATKSGVVYETTSAADITIPY
;
A
#
# COMPACT_ATOMS: atom_id res chain seq x y z
N MET A 1 -4.26 -20.24 -37.97
CA MET A 1 -4.37 -18.97 -37.23
C MET A 1 -4.56 -19.35 -35.77
N GLY A 2 -3.47 -19.34 -34.99
CA GLY A 2 -3.49 -19.76 -33.59
C GLY A 2 -3.84 -18.58 -32.68
N VAL A 3 -4.79 -18.79 -31.77
CA VAL A 3 -5.20 -17.81 -30.78
C VAL A 3 -4.21 -17.90 -29.61
N VAL A 4 -3.48 -16.82 -29.33
CA VAL A 4 -2.61 -16.73 -28.15
C VAL A 4 -3.47 -16.24 -26.99
N ALA A 5 -3.66 -17.09 -25.97
CA ALA A 5 -4.33 -16.71 -24.73
C ALA A 5 -3.47 -15.69 -23.96
N PRO A 6 -4.09 -14.74 -23.22
CA PRO A 6 -3.33 -13.82 -22.38
C PRO A 6 -2.62 -14.59 -21.27
N ALA A 7 -1.36 -14.25 -21.02
CA ALA A 7 -0.59 -14.80 -19.91
C ALA A 7 -1.28 -14.43 -18.58
N GLN A 8 -1.67 -15.45 -17.81
CA GLN A 8 -2.07 -15.27 -16.42
C GLN A 8 -0.81 -14.97 -15.62
N ALA A 9 -0.83 -13.89 -14.84
CA ALA A 9 0.22 -13.62 -13.86
C ALA A 9 0.25 -14.76 -12.84
N ASP A 10 1.43 -15.35 -12.65
CA ASP A 10 1.62 -16.36 -11.61
C ASP A 10 1.29 -15.77 -10.24
N PRO A 11 0.49 -16.47 -9.40
CA PRO A 11 0.32 -16.06 -8.02
C PRO A 11 1.68 -16.10 -7.31
N TYR A 12 2.06 -14.99 -6.66
CA TYR A 12 3.22 -14.95 -5.79
C TYR A 12 3.13 -16.07 -4.76
N GLN A 13 4.00 -17.07 -4.88
CA GLN A 13 4.11 -18.14 -3.90
C GLN A 13 4.89 -17.59 -2.71
N LEU A 14 4.17 -17.28 -1.62
CA LEU A 14 4.81 -17.00 -0.33
C LEU A 14 5.72 -18.19 0.03
N PRO A 15 6.94 -17.96 0.56
CA PRO A 15 7.77 -19.05 1.04
C PRO A 15 7.00 -19.82 2.12
N THR A 16 6.86 -21.13 1.91
CA THR A 16 6.35 -22.06 2.92
C THR A 16 7.22 -21.94 4.16
N ILE A 17 6.60 -21.52 5.26
CA ILE A 17 7.18 -21.68 6.59
C ILE A 17 7.15 -23.18 6.86
N ASP A 18 8.32 -23.81 6.89
CA ASP A 18 8.49 -25.18 7.38
C ASP A 18 7.97 -25.23 8.83
N ASP A 19 6.93 -26.02 9.07
CA ASP A 19 6.46 -26.34 10.42
C ASP A 19 7.59 -27.09 11.16
N PRO A 20 8.11 -26.59 12.29
CA PRO A 20 9.00 -27.40 13.11
C PRO A 20 8.20 -28.54 13.76
N ALA A 21 8.71 -29.76 13.61
CA ALA A 21 8.19 -30.97 14.24
C ALA A 21 8.05 -30.81 15.77
N PRO A 22 7.07 -31.48 16.41
CA PRO A 22 6.90 -31.40 17.86
C PRO A 22 7.98 -32.24 18.56
N GLU A 23 8.99 -31.58 19.13
CA GLU A 23 9.93 -32.19 20.06
C GLU A 23 9.43 -32.00 21.51
N GLU A 24 9.50 -33.09 22.28
CA GLU A 24 9.04 -33.29 23.67
C GLU A 24 9.53 -32.23 24.68
N PRO A 25 8.85 -32.05 25.83
CA PRO A 25 9.05 -30.90 26.73
C PRO A 25 10.37 -31.00 27.52
N GLY A 26 11.41 -30.36 27.00
CA GLY A 26 12.64 -30.04 27.72
C GLY A 26 12.52 -28.75 28.54
N THR A 27 12.71 -28.84 29.85
CA THR A 27 12.82 -27.70 30.76
C THR A 27 14.14 -26.98 30.54
N GLY A 28 14.14 -25.97 29.66
CA GLY A 28 15.30 -25.13 29.37
C GLY A 28 14.88 -23.69 29.16
N GLY A 29 15.23 -22.82 30.12
CA GLY A 29 15.05 -21.38 29.99
C GLY A 29 15.84 -20.85 28.79
N GLY A 30 15.12 -20.28 27.83
CA GLY A 30 15.67 -19.55 26.71
C GLY A 30 14.72 -18.43 26.35
N SER A 31 15.05 -17.20 26.72
CA SER A 31 14.49 -16.03 26.05
C SER A 31 15.07 -16.00 24.63
N GLY A 32 14.47 -16.80 23.74
CA GLY A 32 14.76 -16.80 22.31
C GLY A 32 14.20 -15.51 21.73
N GLY A 33 15.10 -14.57 21.49
CA GLY A 33 14.81 -13.21 21.05
C GLY A 33 13.87 -13.19 19.85
N GLY A 34 12.63 -12.80 20.11
CA GLY A 34 11.78 -12.23 19.07
C GLY A 34 12.50 -10.98 18.60
N THR A 35 13.08 -11.04 17.40
CA THR A 35 13.63 -9.87 16.73
C THR A 35 12.48 -8.90 16.53
N THR A 36 12.31 -7.98 17.46
CA THR A 36 11.43 -6.84 17.24
C THR A 36 11.98 -6.16 16.00
N ALA A 37 11.18 -6.06 14.95
CA ALA A 37 11.61 -5.43 13.71
C ALA A 37 12.20 -4.05 14.07
N ALA A 38 13.46 -3.82 13.71
CA ALA A 38 14.17 -2.59 14.09
C ALA A 38 13.46 -1.33 13.56
N TYR A 39 12.65 -1.50 12.52
CA TYR A 39 11.86 -0.49 11.85
C TYR A 39 10.49 -1.02 11.48
N VAL A 40 9.58 -0.10 11.18
CA VAL A 40 8.22 -0.33 10.72
C VAL A 40 7.97 0.55 9.51
N LEU A 41 7.28 -0.02 8.51
CA LEU A 41 6.74 0.74 7.38
C LEU A 41 5.24 0.92 7.59
N GLN A 42 4.79 2.17 7.55
CA GLN A 42 3.38 2.52 7.66
C GLN A 42 2.89 3.05 6.32
N GLY A 43 1.80 2.45 5.83
CA GLY A 43 1.08 2.94 4.66
C GLY A 43 -0.14 3.76 5.09
N VAL A 44 -0.31 4.95 4.52
CA VAL A 44 -1.44 5.82 4.86
C VAL A 44 -2.08 6.37 3.59
N ILE A 45 -3.42 6.35 3.57
CA ILE A 45 -4.25 7.08 2.61
C ILE A 45 -4.91 8.24 3.34
N GLN A 46 -4.79 9.44 2.77
CA GLN A 46 -5.38 10.66 3.28
C GLN A 46 -6.22 11.32 2.19
N THR A 47 -7.41 11.79 2.55
CA THR A 47 -8.21 12.66 1.69
C THR A 47 -7.79 14.11 1.90
N GLU A 48 -7.44 14.80 0.82
CA GLU A 48 -6.99 16.19 0.84
C GLU A 48 -8.11 17.19 0.50
N GLY A 49 -9.22 16.70 -0.03
CA GLY A 49 -10.38 17.49 -0.36
C GLY A 49 -11.13 16.93 -1.56
N THR A 50 -11.93 17.79 -2.16
CA THR A 50 -12.73 17.50 -3.35
C THR A 50 -12.43 18.49 -4.46
N GLU A 51 -12.64 18.06 -5.70
CA GLU A 51 -12.57 18.90 -6.89
C GLU A 51 -13.86 18.74 -7.70
N SER A 52 -14.33 19.83 -8.31
CA SER A 52 -15.50 19.83 -9.19
C SER A 52 -15.22 20.68 -10.43
N ASP A 53 -15.62 20.19 -11.59
CA ASP A 53 -15.59 20.93 -12.87
C ASP A 53 -16.97 21.47 -13.28
N GLY A 54 -17.97 21.36 -12.40
CA GLY A 54 -19.38 21.72 -12.64
C GLY A 54 -20.24 20.59 -13.22
N THR A 55 -19.63 19.59 -13.86
CA THR A 55 -20.33 18.42 -14.44
C THR A 55 -20.03 17.12 -13.70
N ALA A 56 -18.89 17.05 -13.04
CA ALA A 56 -18.40 15.91 -12.29
C ALA A 56 -17.64 16.37 -11.03
N ARG A 57 -17.38 15.39 -10.16
CA ARG A 57 -16.57 15.56 -8.94
C ARG A 57 -15.56 14.45 -8.80
N ARG A 58 -14.42 14.75 -8.17
CA ARG A 58 -13.43 13.77 -7.74
C ARG A 58 -12.90 14.08 -6.34
N MET A 59 -12.33 13.08 -5.69
CA MET A 59 -11.57 13.25 -4.45
C MET A 59 -10.12 13.58 -4.79
N LYS A 60 -9.51 14.49 -4.02
CA LYS A 60 -8.06 14.67 -3.99
C LYS A 60 -7.49 13.76 -2.91
N LEU A 61 -6.51 12.95 -3.27
CA LEU A 61 -5.99 11.87 -2.45
C LEU A 61 -4.48 12.01 -2.32
N ARG A 62 -3.98 11.68 -1.13
CA ARG A 62 -2.57 11.52 -0.85
C ARG A 62 -2.34 10.13 -0.30
N GLY A 63 -1.44 9.39 -0.92
CA GLY A 63 -0.95 8.13 -0.39
C GLY A 63 0.51 8.30 -0.01
N TYR A 64 0.91 7.86 1.19
CA TYR A 64 2.29 7.99 1.61
C TYR A 64 2.80 6.80 2.39
N SER A 65 4.09 6.52 2.20
CA SER A 65 4.87 5.55 2.95
C SER A 65 5.66 6.29 4.02
N ARG A 66 5.58 5.85 5.27
CA ARG A 66 6.39 6.38 6.38
C ARG A 66 7.24 5.28 6.99
N PHE A 67 8.55 5.44 6.91
CA PHE A 67 9.51 4.54 7.54
C PHE A 67 9.96 5.09 8.89
N ALA A 68 9.83 4.28 9.94
CA ALA A 68 10.10 4.71 11.30
C ALA A 68 10.61 3.57 12.18
N THR A 69 11.13 3.89 13.37
CA THR A 69 11.31 2.91 14.44
C THR A 69 9.95 2.50 15.03
N PRO A 70 9.87 1.40 15.80
CA PRO A 70 8.65 1.07 16.56
C PRO A 70 8.17 2.19 17.50
N GLY A 71 9.08 3.09 17.93
CA GLY A 71 8.78 4.29 18.71
C GLY A 71 8.25 5.48 17.88
N ASN A 72 7.99 5.28 16.59
CA ASN A 72 7.52 6.29 15.64
C ASN A 72 8.53 7.38 15.25
N ASP A 73 9.82 7.18 15.54
CA ASP A 73 10.89 8.08 15.10
C ASP A 73 11.19 7.85 13.62
N ARG A 74 11.13 8.90 12.81
CA ARG A 74 11.46 8.81 11.37
C ARG A 74 12.91 8.37 11.17
N ARG A 75 13.09 7.47 10.21
CA ARG A 75 14.40 6.93 9.81
C ARG A 75 14.45 6.82 8.31
N ASP A 76 15.61 7.11 7.75
CA ASP A 76 15.81 7.05 6.31
C ASP A 76 15.94 5.59 5.88
N ALA A 77 15.09 5.16 4.95
CA ALA A 77 15.25 3.91 4.24
C ALA A 77 16.38 4.04 3.23
N ASP A 78 17.00 2.92 2.84
CA ASP A 78 17.96 2.94 1.74
C ASP A 78 17.23 3.18 0.41
N TYR A 79 16.03 2.59 0.28
CA TYR A 79 15.05 2.88 -0.77
C TYR A 79 13.64 2.82 -0.20
N ILE A 80 12.75 3.69 -0.68
CA ILE A 80 11.33 3.70 -0.31
C ILE A 80 10.49 4.07 -1.53
N ASN A 81 9.33 3.44 -1.68
CA ASN A 81 8.34 3.82 -2.69
C ASN A 81 6.90 3.76 -2.16
N VAL A 82 6.01 4.36 -2.93
CA VAL A 82 4.57 4.22 -2.79
C VAL A 82 3.96 4.13 -4.17
N GLN A 83 3.02 3.20 -4.35
CA GLN A 83 2.19 3.12 -5.54
C GLN A 83 0.73 3.12 -5.10
N CYS A 84 -0.09 4.00 -5.65
CA CYS A 84 -1.50 4.09 -5.32
C CYS A 84 -2.38 4.02 -6.56
N THR A 85 -3.53 3.37 -6.42
CA THR A 85 -4.56 3.26 -7.45
C THR A 85 -5.92 3.56 -6.84
N ALA A 86 -6.74 4.33 -7.54
CA ALA A 86 -8.13 4.60 -7.23
C ALA A 86 -9.03 4.05 -8.35
N THR A 87 -9.97 3.19 -7.99
CA THR A 87 -10.87 2.50 -8.91
C THR A 87 -12.31 2.85 -8.56
N ALA A 88 -13.02 3.47 -9.50
CA ALA A 88 -14.45 3.69 -9.39
C ALA A 88 -15.22 2.38 -9.61
N GLN A 89 -16.42 2.26 -9.05
CA GLN A 89 -17.30 1.10 -9.29
C GLN A 89 -17.68 0.90 -10.77
N THR A 90 -17.56 1.95 -11.60
CA THR A 90 -17.74 1.89 -13.05
C THR A 90 -16.55 1.28 -13.80
N GLY A 91 -15.45 1.00 -13.11
CA GLY A 91 -14.20 0.49 -13.67
C GLY A 91 -13.21 1.57 -14.12
N ALA A 92 -13.51 2.85 -13.96
CA ALA A 92 -12.56 3.93 -14.22
C ALA A 92 -11.42 3.90 -13.20
N VAL A 93 -10.18 4.09 -13.64
CA VAL A 93 -8.97 3.97 -12.81
C VAL A 93 -8.09 5.22 -12.94
N THR A 94 -7.54 5.68 -11.82
CA THR A 94 -6.45 6.64 -11.74
C THR A 94 -5.39 6.12 -10.77
N GLY A 95 -4.16 6.59 -10.86
CA GLY A 95 -3.11 6.16 -9.95
C GLY A 95 -1.84 6.96 -10.13
N GLU A 96 -0.93 6.81 -9.18
CA GLU A 96 0.34 7.53 -9.13
C GLU A 96 1.39 6.68 -8.41
N TYR A 97 2.65 6.93 -8.74
CA TYR A 97 3.80 6.23 -8.16
C TYR A 97 4.92 7.23 -7.88
N ASP A 98 5.55 7.10 -6.72
CA ASP A 98 6.78 7.84 -6.42
C ASP A 98 7.76 7.00 -5.60
N SER A 99 9.05 7.30 -5.72
CA SER A 99 10.11 6.59 -5.03
C SER A 99 11.33 7.47 -4.78
N GLU A 100 12.02 7.20 -3.67
CA GLU A 100 13.22 7.92 -3.26
C GLU A 100 14.29 6.95 -2.70
N ASN A 101 15.56 7.29 -2.89
CA ASN A 101 16.68 6.63 -2.21
C ASN A 101 17.15 7.48 -1.04
N GLY A 102 17.35 6.89 0.14
CA GLY A 102 17.77 7.63 1.32
C GLY A 102 16.67 8.46 1.99
N GLY A 103 15.39 8.20 1.69
CA GLY A 103 14.24 8.94 2.22
C GLY A 103 13.54 8.24 3.39
N ALA A 104 12.97 9.00 4.32
CA ALA A 104 12.12 8.48 5.41
C ALA A 104 10.61 8.50 5.09
N LEU A 105 10.22 9.27 4.08
CA LEU A 105 8.85 9.47 3.67
C LEU A 105 8.81 9.75 2.18
N VAL A 106 7.92 9.06 1.47
CA VAL A 106 7.60 9.34 0.07
C VAL A 106 6.09 9.37 -0.06
N ASP A 107 5.59 10.28 -0.89
CA ASP A 107 4.16 10.47 -1.05
C ASP A 107 3.76 10.81 -2.47
N VAL A 108 2.55 10.38 -2.82
CA VAL A 108 1.92 10.65 -4.10
C VAL A 108 0.65 11.46 -3.88
N HIS A 109 0.44 12.45 -4.74
CA HIS A 109 -0.78 13.25 -4.78
C HIS A 109 -1.52 12.99 -6.09
N PHE A 110 -2.75 12.52 -6.00
CA PHE A 110 -3.52 12.16 -7.19
C PHE A 110 -5.02 12.38 -6.99
N GLY A 111 -5.73 12.54 -8.10
CA GLY A 111 -7.19 12.58 -8.09
C GLY A 111 -7.78 11.19 -8.22
N SER A 112 -8.92 10.93 -7.58
CA SER A 112 -9.78 9.80 -7.96
C SER A 112 -10.29 9.97 -9.39
N PRO A 113 -10.88 8.92 -10.00
CA PRO A 113 -11.65 9.08 -11.22
C PRO A 113 -12.76 10.13 -11.02
N TRP A 114 -13.08 10.85 -12.10
CA TRP A 114 -14.20 11.79 -12.13
C TRP A 114 -15.52 11.02 -12.12
N ILE A 115 -16.42 11.38 -11.20
CA ILE A 115 -17.76 10.82 -11.09
C ILE A 115 -18.75 11.91 -11.53
N PRO A 116 -19.58 11.67 -12.57
CA PRO A 116 -20.58 12.62 -13.02
C PRO A 116 -21.56 13.01 -11.92
N ASN A 117 -22.00 14.27 -11.95
CA ASN A 117 -23.07 14.74 -11.08
C ASN A 117 -24.36 13.96 -11.37
N GLY A 118 -24.98 13.39 -10.34
CA GLY A 118 -26.16 12.52 -10.48
C GLY A 118 -25.86 11.04 -10.71
N ALA A 119 -24.59 10.63 -10.77
CA ALA A 119 -24.25 9.21 -10.76
C ALA A 119 -24.75 8.53 -9.47
N PHE A 120 -25.38 7.36 -9.60
CA PHE A 120 -25.80 6.54 -8.46
C PHE A 120 -24.61 5.87 -7.77
N LEU A 121 -23.63 5.41 -8.55
CA LEU A 121 -22.40 4.81 -8.06
C LEU A 121 -21.34 5.91 -7.87
N ARG A 122 -21.00 6.16 -6.61
CA ARG A 122 -20.11 7.28 -6.21
C ARG A 122 -18.98 6.86 -5.29
N SER A 123 -18.82 5.56 -5.07
CA SER A 123 -17.74 5.02 -4.26
C SER A 123 -16.53 4.72 -5.14
N VAL A 124 -15.36 5.04 -4.61
CA VAL A 124 -14.05 4.77 -5.20
C VAL A 124 -13.26 3.96 -4.19
N HIS A 125 -12.72 2.83 -4.64
CA HIS A 125 -11.79 2.03 -3.87
C HIS A 125 -10.37 2.54 -4.11
N VAL A 126 -9.66 2.93 -3.06
CA VAL A 126 -8.26 3.36 -3.12
C VAL A 126 -7.40 2.27 -2.49
N ALA A 127 -6.38 1.81 -3.19
CA ALA A 127 -5.41 0.85 -2.69
C ALA A 127 -4.00 1.35 -2.96
N CYS A 128 -3.13 1.26 -1.96
CA CYS A 128 -1.72 1.60 -2.06
C CYS A 128 -0.84 0.44 -1.62
N THR A 129 0.25 0.22 -2.34
CA THR A 129 1.35 -0.65 -1.94
C THR A 129 2.52 0.22 -1.50
N HIS A 130 3.19 -0.23 -0.44
CA HIS A 130 4.28 0.49 0.20
C HIS A 130 5.46 -0.46 0.32
N TYR A 131 6.63 0.00 -0.10
CA TYR A 131 7.86 -0.78 -0.05
C TYR A 131 9.00 0.07 0.49
N ALA A 132 9.82 -0.51 1.36
CA ALA A 132 11.07 0.09 1.80
C ALA A 132 12.14 -0.96 2.03
N THR A 133 13.40 -0.58 1.86
CA THR A 133 14.55 -1.41 2.24
C THR A 133 15.42 -0.70 3.26
N LYS A 134 15.95 -1.46 4.21
CA LYS A 134 16.98 -0.95 5.13
C LYS A 134 17.97 -2.04 5.51
N SER A 135 19.25 -1.79 5.27
CA SER A 135 20.34 -2.71 5.63
C SER A 135 20.13 -4.14 5.12
N GLY A 136 19.59 -4.28 3.90
CA GLY A 136 19.27 -5.57 3.28
C GLY A 136 17.95 -6.22 3.75
N VAL A 137 17.19 -5.58 4.65
CA VAL A 137 15.86 -6.04 5.08
C VAL A 137 14.78 -5.32 4.25
N VAL A 138 13.78 -6.08 3.81
CA VAL A 138 12.61 -5.57 3.08
C VAL A 138 11.46 -5.35 4.05
N TYR A 139 10.75 -4.23 3.86
CA TYR A 139 9.54 -3.87 4.56
C TYR A 139 8.45 -3.59 3.54
N GLU A 140 7.33 -4.28 3.67
CA GLU A 140 6.19 -4.17 2.78
C GLU A 140 4.91 -4.01 3.59
N THR A 141 4.02 -3.18 3.11
CA THR A 141 2.67 -3.07 3.65
C THR A 141 1.72 -2.57 2.58
N THR A 142 0.42 -2.71 2.85
CA THR A 142 -0.64 -2.20 1.98
C THR A 142 -1.60 -1.36 2.80
N SER A 143 -2.20 -0.37 2.16
CA SER A 143 -3.30 0.40 2.72
C SER A 143 -4.44 0.45 1.71
N ALA A 144 -5.67 0.40 2.20
CA ALA A 144 -6.85 0.47 1.35
C ALA A 144 -7.98 1.25 2.05
N ALA A 145 -8.77 1.97 1.27
CA ALA A 145 -9.91 2.74 1.76
C ALA A 145 -10.99 2.86 0.68
N ASP A 146 -12.25 2.69 1.08
CA ASP A 146 -13.39 3.03 0.23
C ASP A 146 -13.87 4.45 0.56
N ILE A 147 -13.94 5.30 -0.47
CA ILE A 147 -14.26 6.71 -0.34
C ILE A 147 -15.50 7.03 -1.17
N THR A 148 -16.51 7.62 -0.54
CA THR A 148 -17.71 8.10 -1.23
C THR A 148 -17.53 9.56 -1.64
N ILE A 149 -17.71 9.85 -2.92
CA ILE A 149 -17.65 11.22 -3.44
C ILE A 149 -18.93 11.99 -3.00
N PRO A 150 -18.81 13.16 -2.35
CA PRO A 150 -19.97 13.91 -1.83
C PRO A 150 -20.70 14.72 -2.91
N TYR A 151 -22.00 14.98 -2.71
CA TYR A 151 -22.88 15.71 -3.64
C TYR A 151 -22.49 17.16 -3.85
#